data_AF-A0A651FU84-F1
#
_entry.id   AF-A0A651FU84-F1
#
_cell.length_a   1.000
_cell.length_b   1.000
_cell.length_c   1.000
_cell.angle_alpha   90.00
_cell.angle_beta   90.00
_cell.angle_gamma   90.00
#
_symmetry.space_group_name_H-M   'P 1'
#
loop_
_entity.id
_entity.type
_entity.pdbx_description
1 polymer ?
#
loop_
_entity_poly.entity_id
_entity_poly.type
_entity_poly.pdbx_seq_one_letter_code
_entity_poly.pdbx_strand_id
1 'polypeptide(L)'
;MALIDAPNVFLSDLLWELHPAPSVDREWLASCLKSDRLRKLIQIAATGTQSTMKNISQDRLLSIPLEIPPLHEQRKIAEILRTWDGAIEKLEALRAA
;
A
#
# COMPACT_ATOMS: atom_id res chain seq x y z
N MET A 1 -10.30 -0.14 -17.27
CA MET A 1 -10.58 -1.58 -17.47
C MET A 1 -11.38 -2.01 -16.26
N ALA A 2 -12.62 -2.41 -16.51
CA ALA A 2 -13.72 -2.43 -15.55
C ALA A 2 -13.37 -3.07 -14.20
N LEU A 3 -13.58 -2.32 -13.12
CA LEU A 3 -13.84 -2.92 -11.82
C LEU A 3 -14.98 -3.91 -12.00
N ILE A 4 -14.80 -5.06 -11.38
CA ILE A 4 -15.69 -6.20 -11.41
C ILE A 4 -17.05 -5.75 -10.87
N ASP A 5 -18.02 -5.49 -11.76
CA ASP A 5 -19.45 -5.43 -11.43
C ASP A 5 -19.91 -6.86 -11.07
N ALA A 6 -19.43 -7.36 -9.93
CA ALA A 6 -19.93 -8.59 -9.35
C ALA A 6 -21.27 -8.29 -8.66
N PRO A 7 -22.34 -9.04 -8.96
CA PRO A 7 -23.61 -8.85 -8.29
C PRO A 7 -23.42 -9.06 -6.77
N ASN A 8 -23.91 -8.10 -5.97
CA ASN A 8 -23.85 -8.06 -4.50
C ASN A 8 -22.50 -7.66 -3.84
N VAL A 9 -21.60 -6.96 -4.56
CA VAL A 9 -20.41 -6.36 -3.93
C VAL A 9 -20.69 -4.91 -3.55
N PHE A 10 -20.73 -4.62 -2.25
CA PHE A 10 -20.77 -3.26 -1.72
C PHE A 10 -19.36 -2.85 -1.26
N LEU A 11 -18.72 -1.94 -1.99
CA LEU A 11 -17.45 -1.32 -1.58
C LEU A 11 -17.74 -0.02 -0.82
N SER A 12 -16.93 0.27 0.20
CA SER A 12 -16.99 1.59 0.86
C SER A 12 -16.53 2.68 -0.11
N ASP A 13 -17.21 3.81 -0.05
CA ASP A 13 -16.87 5.08 -0.68
C ASP A 13 -15.52 5.68 -0.23
N LEU A 14 -14.93 5.15 0.83
CA LEU A 14 -13.61 5.56 1.36
C LEU A 14 -12.43 4.81 0.73
N LEU A 15 -12.69 3.89 -0.20
CA LEU A 15 -11.65 3.15 -0.91
C LEU A 15 -11.23 3.87 -2.18
N TRP A 16 -9.93 4.00 -2.37
CA TRP A 16 -9.35 4.46 -3.63
C TRP A 16 -8.57 3.34 -4.30
N GLU A 17 -8.78 3.21 -5.61
CA GLU A 17 -7.93 2.38 -6.44
C GLU A 17 -6.71 3.19 -6.90
N LEU A 18 -5.51 2.66 -6.66
CA LEU A 18 -4.27 3.26 -7.13
C LEU A 18 -3.89 2.65 -8.48
N HIS A 19 -3.67 3.52 -9.47
CA HIS A 19 -3.16 3.14 -10.79
C HIS A 19 -1.70 3.60 -10.93
N PRO A 20 -0.72 2.79 -10.53
CA PRO A 20 0.68 3.13 -10.71
C PRO A 20 1.05 3.18 -12.19
N ALA A 21 2.02 4.04 -12.53
CA ALA A 21 2.58 4.11 -13.86
C ALA A 21 3.24 2.76 -14.25
N PRO A 22 3.36 2.42 -15.55
CA PRO A 22 3.98 1.17 -15.99
C PRO A 22 5.44 0.97 -15.52
N SER A 23 6.13 2.05 -15.15
CA SER A 23 7.48 2.05 -14.60
C SER A 23 7.54 1.75 -13.09
N VAL A 24 6.39 1.54 -12.45
CA VAL A 24 6.27 1.29 -11.00
C VAL A 24 5.73 -0.11 -10.77
N ASP A 25 6.51 -0.91 -10.04
CA ASP A 25 6.11 -2.24 -9.60
C ASP A 25 5.08 -2.15 -8.47
N ARG A 26 3.99 -2.92 -8.59
CA ARG A 26 2.84 -2.86 -7.68
C ARG A 26 3.15 -3.43 -6.30
N GLU A 27 3.93 -4.51 -6.24
CA GLU A 27 4.30 -5.15 -4.97
C GLU A 27 5.29 -4.27 -4.21
N TRP A 28 6.26 -3.69 -4.92
CA TRP A 28 7.18 -2.72 -4.34
C TRP A 28 6.44 -1.50 -3.77
N LEU A 29 5.52 -0.90 -4.54
CA LEU A 29 4.74 0.25 -4.08
C LEU A 29 3.89 -0.10 -2.85
N ALA A 30 3.27 -1.28 -2.84
CA ALA A 30 2.51 -1.77 -1.69
C ALA A 30 3.41 -1.89 -0.43
N SER A 31 4.62 -2.41 -0.58
CA SER A 31 5.60 -2.47 0.51
C SER A 31 6.04 -1.08 0.99
N CYS A 32 6.22 -0.12 0.09
CA CYS A 32 6.49 1.27 0.47
C CYS A 32 5.34 1.88 1.27
N LEU A 33 4.09 1.71 0.84
CA LEU A 33 2.89 2.17 1.56
C LEU A 33 2.73 1.53 2.94
N LYS A 34 3.25 0.31 3.10
CA LYS A 34 3.26 -0.37 4.40
C LYS A 34 4.36 0.12 5.34
N SER A 35 5.44 0.72 4.83
CA SER A 35 6.59 1.18 5.62
C SER A 35 6.23 2.27 6.63
N ASP A 36 6.91 2.26 7.78
CA ASP A 36 6.71 3.24 8.85
C ASP A 36 6.91 4.68 8.37
N ARG A 37 7.89 4.91 7.49
CA ARG A 37 8.17 6.24 6.94
C ARG A 37 6.94 6.76 6.19
N LEU A 38 6.43 5.99 5.24
CA LEU A 38 5.33 6.45 4.40
C LEU A 38 4.01 6.52 5.17
N ARG A 39 3.76 5.57 6.08
CA ARG A 39 2.62 5.65 7.01
C ARG A 39 2.63 6.92 7.84
N LYS A 40 3.77 7.32 8.40
CA LYS A 40 3.90 8.57 9.17
C LYS A 40 3.64 9.80 8.30
N LEU A 41 4.18 9.83 7.08
CA LEU A 41 3.94 10.94 6.16
C LEU A 41 2.46 11.07 5.79
N ILE A 42 1.79 9.94 5.51
CA ILE A 42 0.34 9.90 5.26
C ILE A 42 -0.44 10.41 6.49
N GLN A 43 -0.08 9.97 7.70
CA GLN A 43 -0.74 10.41 8.94
C GLN A 43 -0.55 11.90 9.26
N ILE A 44 0.59 12.48 8.87
CA ILE A 44 0.87 13.92 8.99
C ILE A 44 0.09 14.71 7.94
N ALA A 45 0.01 14.20 6.71
CA ALA A 45 -0.74 14.83 5.63
C ALA A 45 -2.26 14.78 5.84
N ALA A 46 -2.75 13.75 6.51
CA ALA A 46 -4.15 13.58 6.85
C ALA A 46 -4.67 14.68 7.80
N THR A 47 -5.89 15.13 7.54
CA THR A 47 -6.57 16.20 8.28
C THR A 47 -7.77 15.67 9.05
N GLY A 48 -8.13 16.33 10.15
CA GLY A 48 -9.28 15.96 10.98
C GLY A 48 -9.04 16.45 12.41
N THR A 49 -10.07 17.06 13.01
CA THR A 49 -10.01 17.67 14.35
C THR A 49 -10.10 16.66 15.49
N GLN A 50 -10.51 15.41 15.20
CA GLN A 50 -10.53 14.31 16.16
C GLN A 50 -9.53 13.23 15.75
N SER A 51 -8.78 12.71 16.72
CA SER A 51 -7.76 11.66 16.51
C SER A 51 -8.31 10.41 15.82
N THR A 52 -9.61 10.13 15.98
CA THR A 52 -10.30 8.94 15.46
C THR A 52 -10.84 9.10 14.03
N MET A 53 -10.94 10.32 13.49
CA MET A 53 -11.52 10.59 12.17
C MET A 53 -10.57 11.43 11.30
N LYS A 54 -9.38 10.88 11.05
CA LYS A 54 -8.45 11.50 10.09
C LYS A 54 -8.77 11.02 8.69
N ASN A 55 -9.01 11.97 7.78
CA ASN A 55 -9.16 11.71 6.36
C ASN A 55 -8.05 12.44 5.59
N ILE A 56 -7.57 11.84 4.50
CA ILE A 56 -6.58 12.44 3.61
C ILE A 56 -7.29 12.77 2.30
N SER A 57 -6.99 13.92 1.68
CA SER A 57 -7.48 14.21 0.33
C SER A 57 -6.56 13.57 -0.71
N GLN A 58 -7.09 13.28 -1.90
CA GLN A 58 -6.33 12.65 -2.96
C GLN A 58 -5.10 13.49 -3.34
N ASP A 59 -5.26 14.81 -3.46
CA ASP A 59 -4.15 15.72 -3.77
C ASP A 59 -3.03 15.65 -2.73
N ARG A 60 -3.40 15.56 -1.44
CA ARG A 60 -2.40 15.43 -0.38
C ARG A 60 -1.69 14.10 -0.44
N LEU A 61 -2.41 13.00 -0.67
CA LEU A 61 -1.79 11.68 -0.83
C LEU A 61 -0.79 11.67 -1.99
N LEU A 62 -1.19 12.24 -3.14
CA LEU A 62 -0.34 12.30 -4.34
C LEU A 62 0.84 13.27 -4.20
N SER A 63 0.78 14.23 -3.28
CA SER A 63 1.88 15.16 -2.99
C SER A 63 3.00 14.57 -2.11
N ILE A 64 2.79 13.38 -1.53
CA ILE A 64 3.77 12.77 -0.63
C ILE A 64 5.00 12.33 -1.44
N PRO A 65 6.22 12.78 -1.04
CA PRO A 65 7.43 12.45 -1.78
C PRO A 65 7.79 10.97 -1.60
N LEU A 66 8.02 10.29 -2.73
CA LEU A 66 8.48 8.91 -2.80
C LEU A 66 9.65 8.82 -3.78
N GLU A 67 10.76 8.23 -3.32
CA GLU A 67 11.90 7.92 -4.18
C GLU A 67 11.59 6.62 -4.93
N ILE A 68 11.65 6.68 -6.27
CA ILE A 68 11.31 5.56 -7.14
C ILE A 68 12.62 5.06 -7.79
N PRO A 69 13.19 3.93 -7.34
CA PRO A 69 14.37 3.36 -7.96
C PRO A 69 14.03 2.76 -9.34
N PRO A 70 15.03 2.38 -10.16
CA PRO A 70 14.78 1.69 -11.42
C PRO A 70 13.91 0.44 -11.27
N LEU A 71 13.09 0.11 -12.27
CA LEU A 71 12.11 -0.98 -12.21
C LEU A 71 12.70 -2.35 -11.81
N HIS A 72 13.93 -2.64 -12.24
CA HIS A 72 14.61 -3.89 -11.89
C HIS A 72 14.95 -3.97 -10.39
N GLU A 73 15.34 -2.85 -9.78
CA GLU A 73 15.59 -2.76 -8.34
C GLU A 73 14.29 -2.85 -7.55
N GLN A 74 13.23 -2.18 -8.00
CA GLN A 74 11.90 -2.28 -7.38
C GLN A 74 11.45 -3.74 -7.27
N ARG A 75 11.54 -4.49 -8.38
CA ARG A 75 11.21 -5.92 -8.43
C ARG A 75 12.09 -6.75 -7.51
N LYS A 76 13.39 -6.43 -7.43
CA LYS A 76 14.31 -7.17 -6.57
C LYS A 76 13.99 -6.96 -5.09
N ILE A 77 13.66 -5.73 -4.70
CA ILE A 77 13.22 -5.39 -3.36
C ILE A 77 11.93 -6.14 -3.03
N ALA A 78 10.93 -6.10 -3.92
CA ALA A 78 9.66 -6.80 -3.74
C ALA A 78 9.85 -8.32 -3.56
N GLU A 79 10.70 -8.94 -4.40
CA GLU A 79 11.03 -10.37 -4.30
C GLU A 79 11.63 -10.74 -2.94
N ILE A 80 12.59 -9.95 -2.45
CA ILE A 80 13.24 -10.18 -1.16
C ILE A 80 12.22 -10.08 -0.03
N LEU A 81 11.42 -9.02 0.00
CA LEU A 81 10.41 -8.82 1.04
C LEU A 81 9.37 -9.94 1.05
N ARG A 82 8.85 -10.30 -0.13
CA ARG A 82 7.90 -11.41 -0.28
C ARG A 82 8.46 -12.74 0.21
N THR A 83 9.76 -12.98 0.00
CA THR A 83 10.41 -14.21 0.47
C THR A 83 10.40 -14.29 2.00
N TRP A 84 10.66 -13.17 2.68
CA TRP A 84 10.64 -13.11 4.13
C TRP A 84 9.22 -13.17 4.70
N ASP A 85 8.26 -12.47 4.10
CA ASP A 85 6.85 -12.54 4.49
C ASP A 85 6.36 -14.00 4.44
N GLY A 86 6.62 -14.70 3.34
CA GLY A 86 6.25 -16.12 3.20
C GLY A 86 6.98 -17.06 4.17
N ALA A 87 8.18 -16.73 4.62
CA ALA A 87 8.88 -17.49 5.64
C ALA A 87 8.27 -17.27 7.04
N ILE A 88 7.89 -16.03 7.36
CA ILE A 88 7.23 -15.65 8.61
C ILE A 88 5.86 -16.33 8.69
N GLU A 89 5.04 -16.23 7.65
CA GLU A 89 3.71 -16.85 7.60
C GLU A 89 3.77 -18.37 7.85
N LYS A 90 4.74 -19.06 7.24
CA LYS A 90 4.96 -20.51 7.48
C LYS A 90 5.36 -20.80 8.93
N LEU A 91 6.22 -19.97 9.51
CA LEU A 91 6.66 -20.14 10.89
C LEU A 91 5.52 -19.91 11.88
N GLU A 92 4.68 -18.89 11.63
CA GLU A 92 3.51 -18.60 12.46
C GLU A 92 2.48 -19.73 12.38
N ALA A 93 2.23 -20.27 11.18
CA ALA A 93 1.35 -21.42 11.01
C ALA A 93 1.83 -22.66 11.78
N LEU A 94 3.14 -22.94 11.78
CA LEU A 94 3.73 -24.05 12.55
C LEU A 94 3.64 -23.85 14.06
N ARG A 95 3.68 -22.59 14.55
CA ARG A 95 3.55 -22.28 15.98
C ARG A 95 2.11 -22.32 16.48
N ALA A 96 1.14 -22.17 15.57
CA ALA A 96 -0.28 -22.20 15.89
C ALA A 96 -0.90 -23.61 15.85
N ALA A 97 -0.17 -24.60 15.33
CA ALA A 97 -0.53 -26.02 15.29
C ALA A 97 -0.08 -26.75 16.56
#